data_AF-A0A382UBL2-F1
#
_entry.id   AF-A0A382UBL2-F1
#
_cell.length_a   1.000
_cell.length_b   1.000
_cell.length_c   1.000
_cell.angle_alpha   90.00
_cell.angle_beta   90.00
_cell.angle_gamma   90.00
#
_symmetry.space_group_name_H-M   'P 1'
#
loop_
_entity.id
_entity.type
_entity.pdbx_description
1 polymer ?
#
loop_
_entity_poly.entity_id
_entity_poly.type
_entity_poly.pdbx_seq_one_letter_code
_entity_poly.pdbx_strand_id
1 'polypeptide(L)'
;MNQLLHSFFMARNRFFTLMALCLIGALQAQTFSIARVHYSGGGDWYSDPSSLPNLLTYVKENTPVSIYPEEVRIKLTDDNANQYPYLYLTGHGNIRFTDNEVIALRSILMNGGFLHAD
;
A
#
# COMPACT_ATOMS: atom_id res chain seq x y z
N MET A 1 -3.49 54.66 -4.89
CA MET A 1 -3.44 53.71 -3.76
C MET A 1 -4.18 52.39 -4.07
N ASN A 2 -5.39 52.42 -4.64
CA ASN A 2 -6.19 51.19 -4.89
C ASN A 2 -5.66 50.23 -5.97
N GLN A 3 -5.03 50.73 -7.05
CA GLN A 3 -4.46 49.85 -8.09
C GLN A 3 -3.27 49.02 -7.61
N LEU A 4 -2.41 49.60 -6.77
CA LEU A 4 -1.26 48.91 -6.17
C LEU A 4 -1.70 47.83 -5.17
N LEU A 5 -2.75 48.10 -4.38
CA LEU A 5 -3.32 47.11 -3.47
C LEU A 5 -3.97 45.94 -4.23
N HIS A 6 -4.67 46.22 -5.34
CA HIS A 6 -5.25 45.19 -6.20
C HIS A 6 -4.19 44.32 -6.90
N SER A 7 -3.12 44.92 -7.41
CA SER A 7 -2.03 44.17 -8.05
C SER A 7 -1.29 43.29 -7.04
N PHE A 8 -1.09 43.78 -5.82
CA PHE A 8 -0.50 43.00 -4.73
C PHE A 8 -1.37 41.81 -4.34
N PHE A 9 -2.69 42.01 -4.23
CA PHE A 9 -3.65 40.95 -3.92
C PHE A 9 -3.70 39.88 -5.03
N MET A 10 -3.68 40.29 -6.31
CA MET A 10 -3.61 39.37 -7.44
C MET A 10 -2.29 38.61 -7.50
N ALA A 11 -1.15 39.26 -7.24
CA ALA A 11 0.15 38.59 -7.21
C ALA A 11 0.23 37.54 -6.09
N ARG A 12 -0.31 37.86 -4.92
CA ARG A 12 -0.43 36.92 -3.79
C ARG A 12 -1.28 35.71 -4.13
N ASN A 13 -2.45 35.88 -4.75
CA ASN A 13 -3.29 34.75 -5.15
C ASN A 13 -2.61 33.87 -6.21
N ARG A 14 -1.94 34.47 -7.20
CA ARG A 14 -1.16 33.73 -8.20
C ARG A 14 -0.05 32.90 -7.57
N PHE A 15 0.64 33.44 -6.57
CA PHE A 15 1.66 32.72 -5.81
C PHE A 15 1.07 31.49 -5.10
N PHE A 16 -0.06 31.63 -4.41
CA PHE A 16 -0.73 30.50 -3.75
C PHE A 16 -1.24 29.45 -4.75
N THR A 17 -1.80 29.86 -5.90
CA THR A 17 -2.23 28.93 -6.96
C THR A 17 -1.05 28.15 -7.54
N LEU A 18 0.07 28.82 -7.82
CA LEU A 18 1.29 28.17 -8.34
C LEU A 18 1.90 27.22 -7.31
N MET A 19 1.91 27.61 -6.02
CA MET A 19 2.39 26.75 -4.94
C MET A 19 1.54 25.49 -4.79
N ALA A 20 0.21 25.61 -4.84
CA ALA A 20 -0.71 24.47 -4.81
C ALA A 20 -0.51 23.53 -6.01
N LEU A 21 -0.34 24.07 -7.22
CA LEU A 21 -0.09 23.27 -8.42
C LEU A 21 1.24 22.51 -8.34
N CYS A 22 2.28 23.14 -7.77
CA CYS A 22 3.58 22.52 -7.57
C CYS A 22 3.54 21.39 -6.52
N LEU A 23 2.76 21.57 -5.45
CA LEU A 23 2.53 20.54 -4.43
C LEU A 23 1.79 19.31 -4.98
N ILE A 24 0.83 19.50 -5.88
CA ILE A 24 0.12 18.39 -6.53
C ILE A 24 1.07 17.59 -7.44
N GLY A 25 1.97 18.26 -8.15
CA GLY A 25 3.00 17.61 -8.96
C GLY A 25 4.07 16.86 -8.15
N ALA A 26 4.20 17.15 -6.85
CA ALA A 26 5.11 16.47 -5.94
C ALA A 26 4.51 15.21 -5.28
N LEU A 27 3.22 14.93 -5.49
CA LEU A 27 2.60 13.66 -5.07
C LEU A 27 3.22 12.53 -5.90
N GLN A 28 4.24 11.89 -5.35
CA GLN A 28 4.79 10.66 -5.90
C GLN A 28 3.69 9.60 -5.89
N ALA A 29 3.45 8.96 -7.03
CA ALA A 29 2.61 7.77 -7.06
C ALA A 29 3.27 6.70 -6.17
N GLN A 30 2.53 6.18 -5.19
CA GLN A 30 3.03 5.06 -4.39
C GLN A 30 3.26 3.87 -5.31
N THR A 31 4.47 3.32 -5.27
CA THR A 31 4.77 2.04 -5.91
C THR A 31 3.95 0.97 -5.19
N PHE A 32 3.05 0.33 -5.92
CA PHE A 32 2.19 -0.72 -5.40
C PHE A 32 3.01 -1.98 -5.10
N SER A 33 2.72 -2.62 -3.98
CA SER A 33 3.24 -3.92 -3.62
C SER A 33 2.15 -4.72 -2.92
N ILE A 34 2.33 -6.03 -2.87
CA ILE A 34 1.47 -6.97 -2.18
C ILE A 34 2.33 -7.64 -1.10
N ALA A 35 1.84 -7.62 0.14
CA ALA A 35 2.57 -8.19 1.27
C ALA A 35 2.14 -9.63 1.52
N ARG A 36 3.08 -10.57 1.40
CA ARG A 36 2.89 -11.95 1.80
C ARG A 36 2.88 -12.05 3.32
N VAL A 37 1.82 -12.65 3.86
CA VAL A 37 1.65 -12.83 5.31
C VAL A 37 2.41 -14.07 5.78
N HIS A 38 3.38 -13.85 6.66
CA HIS A 38 4.01 -14.89 7.46
C HIS A 38 3.26 -15.01 8.80
N TYR A 39 2.38 -16.00 8.89
CA TYR A 39 1.63 -16.28 10.11
C TYR A 39 2.39 -17.21 11.05
N SER A 40 2.09 -17.10 12.34
CA SER A 40 2.85 -17.77 13.40
C SER A 40 2.68 -19.29 13.52
N GLY A 41 1.58 -19.87 13.03
CA GLY A 41 1.33 -21.30 13.24
C GLY A 41 0.43 -22.00 12.23
N GLY A 42 0.49 -23.33 12.25
CA GLY A 42 -0.25 -24.16 11.31
C GLY A 42 0.56 -24.49 10.06
N GLY A 43 -0.12 -24.59 8.92
CA GLY A 43 0.42 -24.99 7.62
C GLY A 43 1.61 -24.18 7.10
N ASP A 44 2.08 -24.49 5.90
CA ASP A 44 3.21 -23.78 5.27
C ASP A 44 2.77 -22.42 4.69
N TRP A 45 3.20 -21.32 5.31
CA TRP A 45 2.91 -19.96 4.87
C TRP A 45 3.58 -19.60 3.53
N TYR A 46 4.53 -20.42 3.08
CA TYR A 46 5.34 -20.23 1.88
C TYR A 46 5.21 -21.41 0.90
N SER A 47 4.03 -22.05 0.86
CA SER A 47 3.74 -23.20 -0.01
C SER A 47 3.90 -22.91 -1.50
N ASP A 48 3.60 -21.67 -1.93
CA ASP A 48 3.60 -21.26 -3.33
C ASP A 48 4.53 -20.05 -3.53
N PRO A 49 5.86 -20.29 -3.59
CA PRO A 49 6.85 -19.21 -3.63
C PRO A 49 6.78 -18.39 -4.92
N SER A 50 6.36 -19.00 -6.03
CA SER A 50 6.34 -18.36 -7.34
C SER A 50 5.04 -17.61 -7.64
N SER A 51 3.94 -17.89 -6.93
CA SER A 51 2.62 -17.31 -7.23
C SER A 51 2.62 -15.79 -7.16
N LEU A 52 3.15 -15.22 -6.08
CA LEU A 52 3.17 -13.78 -5.87
C LEU A 52 4.13 -13.05 -6.83
N PRO A 53 5.39 -13.49 -7.03
CA PRO A 53 6.25 -12.91 -8.07
C PRO A 53 5.62 -12.96 -9.47
N ASN A 54 4.95 -14.07 -9.82
CA ASN A 54 4.27 -14.20 -11.11
C ASN A 54 3.09 -13.22 -11.23
N LEU A 55 2.30 -13.05 -10.16
CA LEU A 55 1.20 -12.09 -10.11
C LEU A 55 1.70 -10.64 -10.25
N LEU A 56 2.74 -10.25 -9.51
CA LEU A 56 3.32 -8.91 -9.60
C LEU A 56 3.88 -8.63 -11.00
N THR A 57 4.52 -9.63 -11.61
CA THR A 57 5.00 -9.56 -13.00
C THR A 57 3.83 -9.35 -13.96
N TYR A 58 2.78 -10.15 -13.84
CA TYR A 58 1.59 -10.05 -14.68
C TYR A 58 0.92 -8.67 -14.55
N VAL A 59 0.74 -8.15 -13.34
CA VAL A 59 0.15 -6.82 -13.11
C VAL A 59 1.02 -5.73 -13.74
N LYS A 60 2.35 -5.81 -13.59
CA LYS A 60 3.30 -4.87 -14.20
C LYS A 60 3.21 -4.86 -15.72
N GLU A 61 3.04 -6.03 -16.34
CA GLU A 61 3.00 -6.17 -17.81
C GLU A 61 1.65 -5.77 -18.40
N ASN A 62 0.56 -5.91 -17.64
CA ASN A 62 -0.80 -5.77 -18.16
C ASN A 62 -1.53 -4.51 -17.65
N THR A 63 -0.90 -3.70 -16.81
CA THR A 63 -1.49 -2.47 -16.26
C THR A 63 -0.47 -1.34 -16.18
N PRO A 64 -0.90 -0.07 -16.15
CA PRO A 64 0.01 1.07 -15.94
C PRO A 64 0.41 1.25 -14.46
N VAL A 65 0.06 0.31 -13.57
CA VAL A 65 0.37 0.40 -12.14
C VAL A 65 1.89 0.30 -11.95
N SER A 66 2.47 1.22 -11.18
CA SER A 66 3.87 1.12 -10.76
C SER A 66 4.01 0.01 -9.72
N ILE A 67 4.82 -1.01 -9.98
CA ILE A 67 4.98 -2.20 -9.14
C ILE A 67 6.36 -2.24 -8.48
N TYR A 68 6.38 -2.58 -7.19
CA TYR A 68 7.61 -2.87 -6.46
C TYR A 68 8.08 -4.27 -6.88
N PRO A 69 9.31 -4.42 -7.39
CA PRO A 69 9.72 -5.62 -8.12
C PRO A 69 9.89 -6.86 -7.24
N GLU A 70 10.05 -6.68 -5.93
CA GLU A 70 10.24 -7.77 -4.98
C GLU A 70 8.99 -7.99 -4.14
N GLU A 71 8.72 -9.24 -3.75
CA GLU A 71 7.67 -9.50 -2.77
C GLU A 71 8.08 -8.93 -1.41
N VAL A 72 7.12 -8.30 -0.73
CA VAL A 72 7.28 -7.90 0.66
C VAL A 72 6.75 -9.04 1.53
N ARG A 73 7.51 -9.43 2.55
CA ARG A 73 7.08 -10.41 3.54
C ARG A 73 6.88 -9.70 4.88
N ILE A 74 5.72 -9.89 5.49
CA ILE A 74 5.40 -9.27 6.79
C ILE A 74 4.83 -10.30 7.75
N LYS A 75 4.99 -10.06 9.04
CA LYS A 75 4.06 -10.58 10.05
C LYS A 75 2.96 -9.56 10.27
N LEU A 76 1.76 -10.03 10.60
CA LEU A 76 0.62 -9.14 10.87
C LEU A 76 0.87 -8.21 12.07
N THR A 77 1.76 -8.59 12.98
CA THR A 77 2.12 -7.83 14.17
C THR A 77 3.35 -6.92 13.98
N ASP A 78 3.91 -6.83 12.76
CA ASP A 78 5.00 -5.89 12.50
C ASP A 78 4.48 -4.45 12.57
N ASP A 79 5.30 -3.51 13.07
CA ASP A 79 4.92 -2.11 13.28
C ASP A 79 4.44 -1.42 11.99
N ASN A 80 4.94 -1.86 10.84
CA ASN A 80 4.61 -1.34 9.52
C ASN A 80 3.57 -2.17 8.75
N ALA A 81 2.98 -3.22 9.33
CA ALA A 81 2.02 -4.09 8.63
C ALA A 81 0.84 -3.31 8.03
N ASN A 82 0.35 -2.27 8.74
CA ASN A 82 -0.74 -1.41 8.29
C ASN A 82 -0.40 -0.54 7.06
N GLN A 83 0.88 -0.47 6.64
CA GLN A 83 1.29 0.25 5.43
C GLN A 83 1.04 -0.56 4.16
N TYR A 84 0.67 -1.84 4.28
CA TYR A 84 0.43 -2.75 3.16
C TYR A 84 -1.07 -3.06 3.07
N PRO A 85 -1.83 -2.31 2.25
CA PRO A 85 -3.27 -2.49 2.15
C PRO A 85 -3.68 -3.76 1.38
N TYR A 86 -2.76 -4.40 0.65
CA TYR A 86 -3.00 -5.66 -0.04
C TYR A 86 -2.16 -6.77 0.60
N LEU A 87 -2.84 -7.71 1.25
CA LEU A 87 -2.25 -8.89 1.86
C LEU A 87 -2.46 -10.11 0.96
N TYR A 88 -1.43 -10.94 0.84
CA TYR A 88 -1.48 -12.24 0.17
C TYR A 88 -1.15 -13.36 1.16
N LEU A 89 -1.98 -14.40 1.17
CA LEU A 89 -1.89 -15.53 2.08
C LEU A 89 -1.97 -16.82 1.25
N THR A 90 -0.98 -17.68 1.44
CA THR A 90 -0.97 -19.07 0.94
C THR A 90 -0.84 -19.99 2.14
N GLY A 91 -1.31 -21.23 2.03
CA GLY A 91 -1.17 -22.20 3.10
C GLY A 91 -1.37 -23.64 2.64
N HIS A 92 -0.55 -24.55 3.16
CA HIS A 92 -0.83 -25.99 3.06
C HIS A 92 -1.29 -26.56 4.41
N GLY A 93 -2.56 -26.94 4.51
CA GLY A 93 -3.16 -27.47 5.73
C GLY A 93 -3.87 -26.39 6.57
N ASN A 94 -3.95 -26.60 7.89
CA ASN A 94 -4.68 -25.68 8.77
C ASN A 94 -3.84 -24.45 9.11
N ILE A 95 -4.23 -23.27 8.63
CA ILE A 95 -3.65 -21.98 9.03
C ILE A 95 -4.13 -21.62 10.45
N ARG A 96 -3.23 -21.14 11.31
CA ARG A 96 -3.56 -20.65 12.64
C ARG A 96 -2.90 -19.30 12.92
N PHE A 97 -3.73 -18.35 13.32
CA PHE A 97 -3.28 -17.05 13.82
C PHE A 97 -3.32 -17.04 15.35
N THR A 98 -2.36 -16.34 15.96
CA THR A 98 -2.46 -15.92 17.36
C THR A 98 -3.57 -14.87 17.53
N ASP A 99 -4.04 -14.68 18.76
CA ASP A 99 -5.04 -13.64 19.06
C ASP A 99 -4.58 -12.24 18.62
N ASN A 100 -3.28 -11.94 18.76
CA ASN A 100 -2.70 -10.66 18.32
C ASN A 100 -2.72 -10.52 16.79
N GLU A 101 -2.40 -11.59 16.05
CA GLU A 101 -2.49 -11.58 14.59
C GLU A 101 -3.93 -11.45 14.12
N VAL A 102 -4.90 -12.06 14.80
CA VAL A 102 -6.33 -11.89 14.51
C VAL A 102 -6.77 -10.44 14.72
N ILE A 103 -6.35 -9.81 15.82
CA ILE A 103 -6.64 -8.40 16.11
C ILE A 103 -6.04 -7.49 15.02
N ALA A 104 -4.77 -7.72 14.67
CA ALA A 104 -4.08 -6.94 13.66
C ALA A 104 -4.70 -7.10 12.26
N LEU A 105 -4.97 -8.34 11.83
CA LEU A 105 -5.63 -8.62 10.55
C LEU A 105 -7.01 -7.96 10.49
N ARG A 106 -7.82 -8.08 11.56
CA ARG A 106 -9.11 -7.40 11.64
C ARG A 106 -8.95 -5.89 11.49
N SER A 107 -7.97 -5.28 12.15
CA SER A 107 -7.70 -3.84 12.04
C SER A 107 -7.38 -3.43 10.61
N ILE A 108 -6.50 -4.17 9.92
CA ILE A 108 -6.14 -3.90 8.52
C ILE A 108 -7.39 -3.97 7.62
N LEU A 109 -8.18 -5.05 7.74
CA LEU A 109 -9.38 -5.25 6.93
C LEU A 109 -10.46 -4.20 7.18
N MET A 110 -10.69 -3.85 8.45
CA MET A 110 -11.68 -2.81 8.82
C MET A 110 -11.26 -1.41 8.36
N ASN A 111 -9.96 -1.17 8.15
CA ASN A 111 -9.43 0.07 7.60
C ASN A 111 -9.33 0.07 6.07
N GLY A 112 -9.99 -0.87 5.39
CA GLY A 112 -10.06 -0.92 3.93
C GLY A 112 -8.95 -1.75 3.27
N GLY A 113 -8.19 -2.52 4.06
CA GLY A 113 -7.27 -3.51 3.52
C GLY A 113 -8.00 -4.67 2.83
N PHE A 114 -7.29 -5.34 1.93
CA PHE A 114 -7.76 -6.48 1.17
C PHE A 114 -6.88 -7.70 1.46
N LEU A 115 -7.51 -8.86 1.65
CA LEU A 115 -6.83 -10.14 1.82
C LEU A 115 -7.17 -11.06 0.64
N HIS A 116 -6.13 -11.45 -0.10
CA HIS A 116 -6.18 -12.51 -1.08
C HIS A 116 -5.65 -13.79 -0.42
N ALA A 117 -6.54 -14.77 -0.22
CA ALA A 117 -6.18 -16.10 0.27
C ALA A 117 -6.32 -17.10 -0.87
N ASP A 118 -5.23 -17.80 -1.18
CA ASP A 118 -5.11 -18.88 -2.19
C ASP A 118 -5.24 -20.25 -1.50
#